data_AF-A0A9Q1C3D0-F1
#
_entry.id   AF-A0A9Q1C3D0-F1
#
_cell.length_a   1.000
_cell.length_b   1.000
_cell.length_c   1.000
_cell.angle_alpha   90.00
_cell.angle_beta   90.00
_cell.angle_gamma   90.00
#
_symmetry.space_group_name_H-M   'P 1'
#
loop_
_entity.id
_entity.type
_entity.pdbx_description
1 polymer ?
#
loop_
_entity_poly.entity_id
_entity_poly.type
_entity_poly.pdbx_seq_one_letter_code
_entity_poly.pdbx_strand_id
1 'polypeptide(L)'
;MIKAKIKAKDEAYRTKHIDPELYRFPKSYLRKAIMNAKRPRKIALSKPFTLQIPEKFDPTSRRLPSIKSTKRSVDTNDTSLPDKLNHFHTRFEKENDCQQAPFYQGNVISPFSIDVNSVKYKYERPNDSKAAGPGITPKLLRKCVQQLVKVYTDFLFGRLT
;
A
#
# COMPACT_ATOMS: atom_id res chain seq x y z
N MET A 1 -19.28 -21.92 -15.29
CA MET A 1 -19.35 -22.95 -14.21
C MET A 1 -19.78 -22.42 -12.84
N ILE A 2 -19.27 -21.28 -12.32
CA ILE A 2 -19.67 -20.76 -10.99
C ILE A 2 -21.13 -20.28 -10.97
N LYS A 3 -21.59 -19.56 -12.01
CA LYS A 3 -22.97 -19.07 -12.14
C LYS A 3 -24.02 -20.18 -11.97
N ALA A 4 -23.81 -21.35 -12.56
CA ALA A 4 -24.70 -22.50 -12.41
C ALA A 4 -24.77 -23.02 -10.96
N LYS A 5 -23.64 -23.01 -10.24
CA LYS A 5 -23.60 -23.41 -8.82
C LYS A 5 -24.24 -22.38 -7.89
N ILE A 6 -24.20 -21.09 -8.25
CA ILE A 6 -24.94 -20.04 -7.55
C ILE A 6 -26.44 -20.30 -7.72
N LYS A 7 -26.90 -20.51 -8.97
CA LYS A 7 -28.29 -20.83 -9.27
C LYS A 7 -28.79 -22.08 -8.52
N ALA A 8 -28.02 -23.17 -8.51
CA ALA A 8 -28.35 -24.38 -7.77
C ALA A 8 -28.44 -24.16 -6.24
N LYS A 9 -27.56 -23.31 -5.66
CA LYS A 9 -27.66 -22.92 -4.25
C LYS A 9 -28.90 -22.06 -3.99
N ASP A 10 -29.26 -21.18 -4.91
CA ASP A 10 -30.44 -20.32 -4.77
C ASP A 10 -31.74 -21.11 -4.88
N GLU A 11 -31.79 -22.09 -5.79
CA GLU A 11 -32.89 -23.06 -5.89
C GLU A 11 -33.02 -23.87 -4.58
N ALA A 12 -31.92 -24.44 -4.08
CA ALA A 12 -31.92 -25.17 -2.81
C ALA A 12 -32.20 -24.29 -1.58
N TYR A 13 -31.97 -22.97 -1.67
CA TYR A 13 -32.31 -22.04 -0.59
C TYR A 13 -33.82 -21.84 -0.48
N ARG A 14 -34.54 -21.83 -1.62
CA ARG A 14 -36.00 -21.67 -1.67
C ARG A 14 -36.74 -22.84 -1.03
N THR A 15 -36.17 -24.05 -1.10
CA THR A 15 -36.74 -25.28 -0.53
C THR A 15 -36.15 -25.66 0.84
N LYS A 16 -35.25 -24.84 1.39
CA LYS A 16 -34.54 -25.09 2.66
C LYS A 16 -35.47 -25.34 3.85
N HIS A 17 -36.66 -24.76 3.84
CA HIS A 17 -37.65 -24.95 4.89
C HIS A 17 -38.21 -26.38 4.95
N ILE A 18 -38.10 -27.13 3.86
CA ILE A 18 -38.62 -28.50 3.73
C ILE A 18 -37.54 -29.52 4.14
N ASP A 19 -36.29 -29.31 3.71
CA ASP A 19 -35.16 -30.14 4.11
C ASP A 19 -33.87 -29.29 4.20
N PRO A 20 -33.32 -29.10 5.42
CA PRO A 20 -32.08 -28.35 5.64
C PRO A 20 -30.83 -28.98 5.00
N GLU A 21 -30.78 -30.31 4.85
CA GLU A 21 -29.61 -31.01 4.32
C GLU A 21 -29.47 -30.83 2.80
N LEU A 22 -30.60 -30.69 2.09
CA LEU A 22 -30.60 -30.35 0.65
C LEU A 22 -29.94 -28.99 0.36
N TYR A 23 -29.95 -28.06 1.32
CA TYR A 23 -29.26 -26.78 1.18
C TYR A 23 -27.75 -26.87 1.50
N ARG A 24 -27.36 -27.79 2.39
CA ARG A 24 -25.99 -27.93 2.88
C ARG A 24 -25.03 -28.34 1.75
N PHE A 25 -25.45 -29.28 0.91
CA PHE A 25 -24.63 -29.78 -0.19
C PHE A 25 -24.31 -28.69 -1.24
N PRO A 26 -25.29 -28.01 -1.89
CA PRO A 26 -25.03 -26.95 -2.87
C PRO A 26 -24.23 -25.78 -2.29
N LYS A 27 -24.47 -25.42 -1.02
CA LYS A 27 -23.69 -24.40 -0.31
C LYS A 27 -22.22 -24.78 -0.18
N SER A 28 -21.92 -26.00 0.27
CA SER A 28 -20.55 -26.49 0.42
C SER A 28 -19.85 -26.61 -0.94
N TYR A 29 -20.60 -27.04 -1.96
CA TYR A 29 -20.11 -27.25 -3.32
C TYR A 29 -19.77 -25.92 -4.01
N LEU A 30 -20.62 -24.89 -3.85
CA LEU A 30 -20.32 -23.54 -4.32
C LEU A 30 -19.06 -22.98 -3.65
N ARG A 31 -18.91 -23.15 -2.33
CA ARG A 31 -17.71 -22.72 -1.58
C ARG A 31 -16.44 -23.37 -2.15
N LYS A 32 -16.43 -24.69 -2.33
CA LYS A 32 -15.30 -25.42 -2.93
C LYS A 32 -14.97 -24.91 -4.33
N ALA A 33 -15.99 -24.68 -5.16
CA ALA A 33 -15.80 -24.16 -6.51
C ALA A 33 -15.17 -22.75 -6.53
N ILE A 34 -15.60 -21.86 -5.62
CA ILE A 34 -15.02 -20.51 -5.49
C ILE A 34 -13.57 -20.59 -5.02
N MET A 35 -13.28 -21.44 -4.02
CA MET A 35 -11.90 -21.62 -3.56
C MET A 35 -10.99 -22.14 -4.68
N ASN A 36 -11.44 -23.15 -5.42
CA ASN A 36 -10.68 -23.71 -6.53
C ASN A 36 -10.47 -22.67 -7.64
N ALA A 37 -11.48 -21.88 -7.99
CA ALA A 37 -11.34 -20.82 -8.99
C ALA A 37 -10.35 -19.72 -8.56
N LYS A 38 -10.23 -19.45 -7.25
CA LYS A 38 -9.25 -18.47 -6.72
C LYS A 38 -7.85 -19.04 -6.53
N ARG A 39 -7.68 -20.36 -6.56
CA ARG A 39 -6.43 -21.07 -6.27
C ARG A 39 -5.25 -20.64 -7.16
N PRO A 40 -5.39 -20.51 -8.50
CA PRO A 40 -4.26 -20.13 -9.37
C PRO A 40 -3.71 -18.75 -9.03
N ARG A 41 -4.58 -17.77 -8.78
CA ARG A 41 -4.18 -16.42 -8.36
C ARG A 41 -3.50 -16.44 -6.99
N LYS A 42 -4.02 -17.22 -6.04
CA LYS A 42 -3.39 -17.38 -4.72
C LYS A 42 -1.97 -17.95 -4.85
N ILE A 43 -1.79 -18.97 -5.71
CA ILE A 43 -0.49 -19.56 -6.02
C ILE A 43 0.45 -18.51 -6.66
N ALA A 44 -0.04 -17.74 -7.63
CA ALA A 44 0.76 -16.70 -8.28
C ALA A 44 1.23 -15.62 -7.29
N LEU A 45 0.37 -15.21 -6.36
CA LEU A 45 0.71 -14.26 -5.29
C LEU A 45 1.65 -14.84 -4.24
N SER A 46 1.60 -16.15 -4.00
CA SER A 46 2.49 -16.82 -3.04
C SER A 46 3.83 -17.23 -3.65
N LYS A 47 4.05 -17.00 -4.95
CA LYS A 47 5.37 -17.22 -5.54
C LYS A 47 6.34 -16.23 -4.88
N PRO A 48 7.41 -16.70 -4.20
CA PRO A 48 8.43 -15.81 -3.69
C PRO A 48 8.97 -15.00 -4.87
N PHE A 49 9.18 -13.71 -4.64
CA PHE A 49 9.84 -12.87 -5.63
C PHE A 49 11.28 -13.39 -5.76
N THR A 50 11.57 -14.09 -6.85
CA THR A 50 12.95 -14.41 -7.19
C THR A 50 13.59 -13.10 -7.59
N LEU A 51 14.28 -12.45 -6.64
CA LEU A 51 15.26 -11.44 -6.98
C LEU A 51 16.22 -12.15 -7.95
N GLN A 52 16.19 -11.73 -9.22
CA GLN A 52 17.33 -11.96 -10.09
C GLN A 52 18.46 -11.13 -9.48
N ILE A 53 19.15 -11.72 -8.50
CA ILE A 53 20.37 -11.16 -7.97
C ILE A 53 21.28 -11.03 -9.18
N PRO A 54 21.65 -9.83 -9.62
CA PRO A 54 22.60 -9.68 -10.71
C PRO A 54 23.85 -10.43 -10.29
N GLU A 55 24.44 -11.19 -11.20
CA GLU A 55 25.66 -11.99 -11.01
C GLU A 55 26.84 -11.20 -10.40
N LYS A 56 26.72 -9.87 -10.33
CA LYS A 56 27.60 -8.93 -9.62
C LYS A 56 27.14 -8.63 -8.18
N PHE A 57 26.69 -9.64 -7.44
CA PHE A 57 26.51 -9.50 -5.99
C PHE A 57 27.89 -9.56 -5.32
N ASP A 58 28.39 -8.40 -4.93
CA ASP A 58 29.62 -8.29 -4.15
C ASP A 58 29.39 -8.86 -2.73
N PRO A 59 30.04 -9.97 -2.35
CA PRO A 59 29.89 -10.59 -1.03
C PRO A 59 30.46 -9.72 0.10
N THR A 60 31.17 -8.63 -0.20
CA THR A 60 31.64 -7.64 0.78
C THR A 60 30.65 -6.50 1.05
N SER A 61 29.54 -6.42 0.29
CA SER A 61 28.43 -5.54 0.66
C SER A 61 27.80 -6.06 1.96
N ARG A 62 28.23 -5.43 3.06
CA ARG A 62 27.87 -5.66 4.46
C ARG A 62 26.55 -6.44 4.60
N ARG A 63 26.66 -7.75 4.85
CA ARG A 63 25.52 -8.60 5.20
C ARG A 63 24.76 -7.92 6.33
N LEU A 64 23.58 -7.38 6.03
CA LEU A 64 22.64 -6.99 7.08
C LEU A 64 22.40 -8.25 7.92
N PRO A 65 22.59 -8.22 9.25
CA PRO A 65 22.32 -9.37 10.07
C PRO A 65 20.88 -9.78 9.84
N SER A 66 20.68 -11.06 9.50
CA SER A 66 19.36 -11.67 9.41
C SER A 66 18.68 -11.46 10.76
N ILE A 67 17.79 -10.47 10.84
CA ILE A 67 16.95 -10.25 12.00
C ILE A 67 15.94 -11.40 11.97
N LYS A 68 16.36 -12.56 12.47
CA LYS A 68 15.43 -13.59 12.88
C LYS A 68 14.45 -12.89 13.81
N SER A 69 13.16 -13.00 13.50
CA SER A 69 12.08 -12.57 14.38
C SER A 69 12.06 -13.49 15.60
N THR A 70 13.09 -13.38 16.44
CA THR A 70 13.03 -13.81 17.82
C THR A 70 11.85 -13.06 18.40
N LYS A 71 10.81 -13.81 18.76
CA LYS A 71 9.68 -13.28 19.54
C LYS A 71 10.32 -12.56 20.71
N ARG A 72 10.33 -11.22 20.68
CA ARG A 72 10.77 -10.43 21.82
C ARG A 72 9.74 -10.76 22.90
N SER A 73 10.15 -11.56 23.86
CA SER A 73 9.50 -11.57 25.16
C SER A 73 9.56 -10.14 25.63
N VAL A 74 8.44 -9.42 25.52
CA VAL A 74 8.29 -8.13 26.17
C VAL A 74 8.35 -8.46 27.65
N ASP A 75 9.47 -8.17 28.28
CA ASP A 75 9.57 -8.20 29.72
C ASP A 75 8.72 -7.02 30.21
N THR A 76 7.44 -7.28 30.49
CA THR A 76 6.41 -6.27 30.74
C THR A 76 6.62 -5.52 32.07
N ASN A 77 7.71 -5.77 32.78
CA ASN A 77 7.99 -5.25 34.12
C ASN A 77 9.30 -4.48 34.25
N ASP A 78 9.94 -4.03 33.15
CA ASP A 78 11.10 -3.15 33.26
C ASP A 78 10.67 -1.74 33.69
N THR A 79 10.55 -1.52 35.01
CA THR A 79 10.23 -0.23 35.62
C THR A 79 11.27 0.85 35.32
N SER A 80 12.47 0.50 34.81
CA SER A 80 13.50 1.46 34.39
C SER A 80 13.38 1.88 32.92
N LEU A 81 12.43 1.32 32.17
CA LEU A 81 12.20 1.66 30.76
C LEU A 81 11.90 3.15 30.51
N PRO A 82 11.08 3.84 31.34
CA PRO A 82 10.83 5.27 31.15
C PRO A 82 12.11 6.10 31.27
N ASP A 83 12.96 5.79 32.24
CA ASP A 83 14.22 6.51 32.46
C ASP A 83 15.22 6.28 31.33
N LYS A 84 15.29 5.05 30.81
CA LYS A 84 16.14 4.70 29.64
C LYS A 84 15.69 5.45 28.38
N LEU A 85 14.38 5.55 28.14
CA LEU A 85 13.83 6.30 27.01
C LEU A 85 14.12 7.80 27.16
N ASN A 86 13.98 8.34 28.37
CA ASN A 86 14.25 9.74 28.63
C ASN A 86 15.74 10.08 28.41
N HIS A 87 16.64 9.21 28.87
CA HIS A 87 18.08 9.35 28.62
C HIS A 87 18.47 9.19 27.13
N PHE A 88 17.72 8.37 26.38
CA PHE A 88 17.91 8.24 24.94
C PHE A 88 17.54 9.53 24.20
N HIS A 89 16.40 10.14 24.54
CA HIS A 89 15.93 11.35 23.88
C HIS A 89 16.78 12.59 24.19
N THR A 90 17.29 12.71 25.43
CA THR A 90 18.15 13.85 25.82
C THR A 90 19.46 13.95 25.03
N ARG A 91 19.93 12.87 24.39
CA ARG A 91 21.13 12.91 23.53
C ARG A 91 20.91 13.74 22.27
N PHE A 92 19.71 13.69 21.70
CA PHE A 92 19.35 14.45 20.51
C PHE A 92 19.11 15.92 20.82
N GLU A 93 18.58 16.23 22.01
CA GLU A 93 18.37 17.62 22.43
C GLU A 93 19.70 18.35 22.63
N LYS A 94 20.70 17.67 23.24
CA LYS A 94 22.03 18.24 23.46
C LYS A 94 22.82 18.51 22.17
N GLU A 95 22.51 17.81 21.09
CA GLU A 95 23.14 18.00 19.78
C GLU A 95 22.44 19.05 18.92
N ASN A 96 21.22 19.48 19.28
CA ASN A 96 20.46 20.50 18.54
C ASN A 96 20.85 21.95 18.90
N ASP A 97 21.66 22.18 19.94
CA ASP A 97 22.13 23.52 20.31
C ASP A 97 23.22 24.07 19.38
N CYS A 98 23.71 23.25 18.45
CA CYS A 98 24.68 23.66 17.45
C CYS A 98 24.08 23.53 16.04
N GLN A 99 24.05 24.66 15.34
CA GLN A 99 23.78 24.84 13.91
C GLN A 99 22.35 25.18 13.50
N GLN A 100 21.94 26.42 13.81
CA GLN A 100 21.20 27.18 12.80
C GLN A 100 22.14 27.41 11.60
N ALA A 101 22.00 26.56 10.59
CA ALA A 101 22.69 26.75 9.32
C ALA A 101 22.29 28.11 8.71
N PRO A 102 23.23 28.88 8.13
CA PRO A 102 22.89 30.16 7.52
C PRO A 102 21.88 29.94 6.39
N PHE A 103 20.81 30.74 6.41
CA PHE A 103 19.75 30.74 5.42
C PHE A 103 20.32 31.27 4.09
N TYR A 104 20.82 30.36 3.25
CA TYR A 104 21.32 30.70 1.93
C TYR A 104 20.16 31.19 1.04
N GLN A 105 20.08 32.51 0.82
CA GLN A 105 19.37 33.10 -0.32
C GLN A 105 20.18 32.89 -1.61
N GLY A 106 20.43 31.64 -1.97
CA GLY A 106 20.89 31.27 -3.30
C GLY A 106 19.69 30.83 -4.12
N ASN A 107 19.62 31.20 -5.40
CA ASN A 107 18.58 30.75 -6.34
C ASN A 107 18.29 29.25 -6.10
N VAL A 108 17.14 28.97 -5.50
CA VAL A 108 16.71 27.61 -5.19
C VAL A 108 16.40 26.96 -6.53
N ILE A 109 17.40 26.33 -7.13
CA ILE A 109 17.17 25.33 -8.16
C ILE A 109 16.50 24.19 -7.40
N SER A 110 15.17 24.20 -7.43
CA SER A 110 14.35 23.15 -6.81
C SER A 110 14.89 21.80 -7.28
N PRO A 111 15.27 20.88 -6.37
CA PRO A 111 15.86 19.59 -6.75
C PRO A 111 14.88 18.73 -7.57
N PHE A 112 13.61 19.13 -7.63
CA PHE A 112 12.58 18.59 -8.49
C PHE A 112 11.91 19.75 -9.24
N SER A 113 11.98 19.73 -10.57
CA SER A 113 11.09 20.53 -11.42
C SER A 113 9.96 19.62 -11.86
N ILE A 114 8.74 19.92 -11.41
CA ILE A 114 7.55 19.20 -11.86
C ILE A 114 6.96 19.96 -13.02
N ASP A 115 7.11 19.40 -14.23
CA ASP A 115 6.50 19.96 -15.44
C ASP A 115 4.98 19.77 -15.41
N VAL A 116 4.25 20.82 -15.75
CA VAL A 116 2.79 20.87 -15.84
C VAL A 116 2.25 19.75 -16.73
N ASN A 117 2.94 19.48 -17.85
CA ASN A 117 2.52 18.44 -18.79
C ASN A 117 2.71 17.03 -18.21
N SER A 118 3.74 16.84 -17.38
CA SER A 118 4.01 15.56 -16.71
C SER A 118 2.92 15.19 -15.70
N VAL A 119 2.42 16.18 -14.95
CA VAL A 119 1.30 16.01 -14.01
C VAL A 119 0.03 15.71 -14.80
N LYS A 120 -0.28 16.55 -15.79
CA LYS A 120 -1.47 16.37 -16.63
C LYS A 120 -1.50 14.97 -17.26
N TYR A 121 -0.40 14.51 -17.83
CA TYR A 121 -0.31 13.18 -18.44
C TYR A 121 -0.54 12.03 -17.45
N LYS A 122 0.05 12.09 -16.25
CA LYS A 122 -0.14 11.04 -15.24
C LYS A 122 -1.57 10.91 -14.74
N TYR A 123 -2.28 12.02 -14.68
CA TYR A 123 -3.61 12.08 -14.07
C TYR A 123 -4.77 12.07 -15.08
N GLU A 124 -4.55 12.47 -16.34
CA GLU A 124 -5.56 12.35 -17.40
C GLU A 124 -5.67 10.92 -17.92
N ARG A 125 -4.63 10.10 -17.77
CA ARG A 125 -4.64 8.72 -18.25
C ARG A 125 -5.53 7.86 -17.36
N PRO A 126 -6.62 7.28 -17.89
CA PRO A 126 -7.41 6.30 -17.14
C PRO A 126 -6.48 5.14 -16.77
N ASN A 127 -6.39 4.82 -15.48
CA ASN A 127 -5.63 3.67 -15.04
C ASN A 127 -6.51 2.43 -15.12
N ASP A 128 -6.34 1.63 -16.18
CA ASP A 128 -7.12 0.41 -16.43
C ASP A 128 -6.97 -0.66 -15.33
N SER A 129 -5.94 -0.54 -14.48
CA SER A 129 -5.75 -1.43 -13.32
C SER A 129 -6.58 -1.04 -12.10
N LYS A 130 -7.17 0.16 -12.07
CA LYS A 130 -8.05 0.62 -11.00
C LYS A 130 -9.50 0.34 -11.38
N ALA A 131 -10.22 -0.33 -10.47
CA ALA A 131 -11.66 -0.53 -10.64
C ALA A 131 -12.38 0.83 -10.73
N ALA A 132 -13.36 0.93 -11.62
CA ALA A 132 -14.24 2.11 -11.70
C ALA A 132 -14.92 2.29 -10.33
N GLY A 133 -14.47 3.30 -9.57
CA GLY A 133 -15.10 3.67 -8.31
C GLY A 133 -16.50 4.26 -8.57
N PRO A 134 -17.43 4.16 -7.61
CA PRO A 134 -18.77 4.71 -7.77
C PRO A 134 -18.71 6.24 -7.95
N GLY A 135 -19.31 6.75 -9.04
CA GLY A 135 -19.69 8.16 -9.18
C GLY A 135 -18.69 9.11 -9.82
N ILE A 136 -17.44 8.71 -10.11
CA ILE A 136 -16.46 9.62 -10.72
C ILE A 136 -16.41 9.42 -12.24
N THR A 137 -16.98 10.38 -12.97
CA THR A 137 -16.85 10.39 -14.43
C THR A 137 -15.44 10.81 -14.85
N PRO A 138 -14.90 10.33 -15.99
CA PRO A 138 -13.59 10.74 -16.49
C PRO A 138 -13.46 12.26 -16.68
N LYS A 139 -14.57 12.94 -17.00
CA LYS A 139 -14.63 14.40 -17.12
C LYS A 139 -14.43 15.11 -15.79
N LEU A 140 -15.01 14.61 -14.71
CA LEU A 140 -14.84 15.15 -13.37
C LEU A 140 -13.40 14.96 -12.88
N LEU A 141 -12.82 13.78 -13.12
CA LEU A 141 -11.42 13.51 -12.80
C LEU A 141 -10.49 14.52 -13.49
N ARG A 142 -10.68 14.78 -14.79
CA ARG A 142 -9.88 15.77 -15.53
C ARG A 142 -9.98 17.18 -14.92
N LYS A 143 -11.17 17.62 -14.51
CA LYS A 143 -11.35 18.93 -13.86
C LYS A 143 -10.65 19.00 -12.49
N CYS A 144 -10.77 17.96 -11.67
CA CYS A 144 -10.06 17.91 -10.38
C CYS A 144 -8.53 17.94 -10.57
N VAL A 145 -8.04 17.29 -11.62
CA VAL A 145 -6.62 17.27 -11.95
C VAL A 145 -6.12 18.64 -12.39
N GLN A 146 -6.89 19.37 -13.20
CA GLN A 146 -6.54 20.75 -13.58
C GLN A 146 -6.42 21.68 -12.36
N GLN A 147 -7.29 21.51 -11.36
CA GLN A 147 -7.20 22.26 -10.10
C GLN A 147 -5.96 21.87 -9.30
N LEU A 148 -5.66 20.57 -9.19
CA LEU A 148 -4.49 20.06 -8.47
C LEU A 148 -3.17 20.48 -9.14
N VAL A 149 -3.11 20.49 -10.47
CA VAL A 149 -1.92 20.94 -11.22
C VAL A 149 -1.50 22.33 -10.76
N LYS A 150 -2.45 23.26 -10.65
CA LYS A 150 -2.19 24.62 -10.18
C LYS A 150 -1.64 24.65 -8.75
N VAL A 151 -2.24 23.88 -7.84
CA VAL A 151 -1.79 23.81 -6.43
C VAL A 151 -0.38 23.22 -6.32
N TYR A 152 -0.08 22.15 -7.06
CA TYR A 152 1.23 21.53 -7.05
C TYR A 152 2.30 22.43 -7.67
N THR A 153 1.99 23.15 -8.74
CA THR A 153 2.93 24.14 -9.29
C THR A 153 3.14 25.28 -8.31
N ASP A 154 2.09 25.84 -7.72
CA ASP A 154 2.20 27.00 -6.84
C ASP A 154 2.97 26.67 -5.53
N PHE A 155 2.80 25.46 -4.99
CA PHE A 155 3.55 24.98 -3.82
C PHE A 155 5.04 24.81 -4.11
N LEU A 156 5.41 24.27 -5.28
CA LEU A 156 6.80 23.98 -5.62
C LEU A 156 7.54 25.20 -6.18
N PHE A 157 6.81 26.17 -6.74
CA PHE A 157 7.36 27.44 -7.24
C PHE A 157 7.20 28.60 -6.24
N GLY A 158 6.83 28.33 -4.98
CA GLY A 158 6.90 29.30 -3.89
C GLY A 158 6.00 30.53 -4.05
N ARG A 159 4.87 30.42 -4.75
CA ARG A 159 3.90 31.51 -4.95
C ARG A 159 2.71 31.44 -3.98
N LEU A 160 2.99 31.22 -2.71
CA LEU A 160 2.03 31.47 -1.64
C LEU A 160 2.47 32.75 -0.93
N THR A 161 2.00 33.89 -1.45
CA THR A 161 1.99 35.19 -0.75
C THR A 161 0.85 35.23 0.25
#